data_AF-A0A7L0HHD4-F1
#
_entry.id   AF-A0A7L0HHD4-F1
#
_cell.length_a   1.000
_cell.length_b   1.000
_cell.length_c   1.000
_cell.angle_alpha   90.00
_cell.angle_beta   90.00
_cell.angle_gamma   90.00
#
_symmetry.space_group_name_H-M   'P 1'
#
loop_
_entity.id
_entity.type
_entity.pdbx_description
1 polymer ?
#
loop_
_entity_poly.entity_id
_entity_poly.type
_entity_poly.pdbx_seq_one_letter_code
_entity_poly.pdbx_strand_id
1 'polypeptide(L)'
;MIEVLAKLGRGPVFLAGEVLECVITFTNPLSASSTSASSEMLAWASAQIHCQFHASENRVALPPSDGSKHDVQAENETVFVPNRGERGQCILSTPPKILFCDLRLDPGESKSYSYCETLPIDGPPSFRGQSVKYVYKLTIGCQRVNSPIKLLRVPFRVLVLHGLKDYQSSQDEAVAPSNPFLEEEEGLKKDSHLADLATELLMVATSRRSLHLYNISNTRGKVGTFCIFKTVYKIGEDVIGTFNFSEGEIPCLQFSVSLQTEESIQEEFQRRRGQPGSFSTHARHQEACLHTAQSSFSLPIPLSSTPGFTTNIVSLKWRLHFEFVTSGESAGTCLVRGSQSEAITWTGVEQIEVDTFSWDLPIKVLPTNPILASYVSQFSSTNSITI
;
A
#
# COMPACT_ATOMS: atom_id res chain seq x y z
N MET A 1 33.15 19.87 2.32
CA MET A 1 32.23 18.72 2.22
C MET A 1 30.90 19.18 2.78
N ILE A 2 29.82 19.16 2.01
CA ILE A 2 28.51 19.68 2.47
C ILE A 2 27.58 18.52 2.81
N GLU A 3 26.86 18.61 3.91
CA GLU A 3 25.79 17.67 4.26
C GLU A 3 24.46 18.22 3.76
N VAL A 4 23.71 17.40 3.02
CA VAL A 4 22.36 17.71 2.57
C VAL A 4 21.40 16.79 3.30
N LEU A 5 20.45 17.37 4.02
CA LEU A 5 19.44 16.69 4.79
C LEU A 5 18.05 17.04 4.25
N ALA A 6 17.25 16.04 3.89
CA ALA A 6 15.86 16.24 3.50
C ALA A 6 14.94 15.60 4.55
N LYS A 7 14.01 16.40 5.09
CA LYS A 7 13.05 15.99 6.12
C LYS A 7 11.62 16.26 5.67
N LEU A 8 10.81 15.21 5.60
CA LEU A 8 9.38 15.29 5.33
C LEU A 8 8.64 15.76 6.58
N GLY A 9 7.72 16.72 6.43
CA GLY A 9 7.03 17.35 7.57
C GLY A 9 6.10 16.40 8.34
N ARG A 10 5.23 15.67 7.64
CA ARG A 10 4.15 14.83 8.22
C ARG A 10 4.40 13.32 8.20
N GLY A 11 5.56 12.90 7.72
CA GLY A 11 5.92 11.49 7.53
C GLY A 11 6.03 11.10 6.04
N PRO A 12 6.32 9.82 5.75
CA PRO A 12 6.64 9.35 4.41
C PRO A 12 5.42 8.79 3.64
N VAL A 13 4.18 9.06 4.07
CA VAL A 13 2.97 8.54 3.42
C VAL A 13 2.03 9.71 3.13
N PHE A 14 1.51 9.76 1.91
CA PHE A 14 0.64 10.84 1.42
C PHE A 14 -0.51 10.27 0.58
N LEU A 15 -1.60 11.02 0.47
CA LEU A 15 -2.68 10.77 -0.48
C LEU A 15 -2.35 11.42 -1.83
N ALA A 16 -2.84 10.82 -2.92
CA ALA A 16 -2.78 11.47 -4.24
C ALA A 16 -3.63 12.76 -4.22
N GLY A 17 -3.06 13.88 -4.68
CA GLY A 17 -3.64 15.22 -4.57
C GLY A 17 -3.21 16.02 -3.33
N GLU A 18 -2.56 15.39 -2.36
CA GLU A 18 -2.03 16.05 -1.18
C GLU A 18 -0.72 16.79 -1.50
N VAL A 19 -0.45 17.91 -0.82
CA VAL A 19 0.83 18.60 -0.93
C VAL A 19 1.89 17.89 -0.09
N LEU A 20 3.00 17.53 -0.73
CA LEU A 20 4.20 17.06 -0.07
C LEU A 20 5.06 18.26 0.33
N GLU A 21 5.28 18.42 1.63
CA GLU A 21 6.20 19.39 2.21
C GLU A 21 7.48 18.72 2.70
N CYS A 22 8.62 19.21 2.23
CA CYS A 22 9.94 18.74 2.60
C CYS A 22 10.86 19.93 2.91
N VAL A 23 11.45 19.94 4.11
CA VAL A 23 12.51 20.88 4.46
C VAL A 23 13.85 20.27 4.05
N ILE A 24 14.62 21.01 3.25
CA ILE A 24 15.91 20.60 2.74
C ILE A 24 16.97 21.52 3.34
N THR A 25 17.84 20.98 4.18
CA THR A 25 18.90 21.70 4.87
C THR A 25 20.25 21.36 4.28
N PHE A 26 21.03 22.39 3.94
CA PHE A 26 22.40 22.30 3.48
C PHE A 26 23.30 22.83 4.59
N THR A 27 24.22 22.00 5.07
CA THR A 27 25.10 22.29 6.20
C THR A 27 26.56 22.12 5.79
N ASN A 28 27.37 23.14 6.04
CA ASN A 28 28.82 23.01 6.01
C ASN A 28 29.30 22.68 7.43
N PRO A 29 29.66 21.43 7.76
CA PRO A 29 30.02 21.05 9.12
C PRO A 29 31.30 21.74 9.59
N LEU A 30 31.35 22.12 10.86
CA LEU A 30 32.53 22.74 11.46
C LEU A 30 33.60 21.67 11.76
N SER A 31 34.73 21.73 11.07
CA SER A 31 35.90 20.90 11.36
C SER A 31 36.90 21.62 12.28
N ALA A 32 37.70 20.88 13.06
CA ALA A 32 38.67 21.47 14.00
C ALA A 32 39.76 22.34 13.33
N SER A 33 39.93 22.25 12.01
CA SER A 33 40.87 23.04 11.20
C SER A 33 40.20 24.11 10.33
N SER A 34 38.91 24.40 10.54
CA SER A 34 38.15 25.31 9.67
C SER A 34 38.54 26.78 9.90
N THR A 35 38.83 27.49 8.81
CA THR A 35 38.95 28.96 8.78
C THR A 35 37.92 29.53 7.80
N SER A 36 37.72 30.85 7.74
CA SER A 36 36.83 31.49 6.75
C SER A 36 37.21 31.21 5.28
N ALA A 37 38.38 30.62 5.02
CA ALA A 37 38.79 30.12 3.70
C ALA A 37 38.20 28.73 3.35
N SER A 38 37.52 28.06 4.29
CA SER A 38 36.84 26.77 4.08
C SER A 38 35.36 26.90 3.78
N SER A 39 34.93 28.07 3.27
CA SER A 39 33.59 28.23 2.69
C SER A 39 33.45 27.28 1.48
N GLU A 40 32.33 26.57 1.42
CA GLU A 40 32.00 25.72 0.27
C GLU A 40 30.93 26.41 -0.59
N MET A 41 30.95 26.13 -1.88
CA MET A 41 30.03 26.72 -2.85
C MET A 41 29.27 25.64 -3.63
N LEU A 42 27.94 25.75 -3.60
CA LEU A 42 27.03 24.96 -4.41
C LEU A 42 26.56 25.81 -5.59
N ALA A 43 26.71 25.29 -6.80
CA ALA A 43 26.29 25.98 -8.01
C ALA A 43 24.75 26.05 -8.10
N TRP A 44 24.07 24.96 -7.75
CA TRP A 44 22.61 24.90 -7.76
C TRP A 44 22.10 23.70 -6.96
N ALA A 45 20.83 23.78 -6.57
CA ALA A 45 20.05 22.62 -6.17
C ALA A 45 18.62 22.70 -6.72
N SER A 46 18.08 21.55 -7.12
CA SER A 46 16.71 21.42 -7.60
C SER A 46 16.07 20.15 -7.06
N ALA A 47 14.76 20.18 -6.90
CA ALA A 47 13.97 19.07 -6.37
C ALA A 47 12.80 18.73 -7.29
N GLN A 48 12.52 17.44 -7.42
CA GLN A 48 11.44 16.93 -8.27
C GLN A 48 10.88 15.62 -7.72
N ILE A 49 9.57 15.44 -7.89
CA ILE A 49 8.88 14.19 -7.55
C ILE A 49 8.70 13.37 -8.82
N HIS A 50 8.94 12.06 -8.71
CA HIS A 50 8.66 11.13 -9.79
C HIS A 50 8.19 9.77 -9.29
N CYS A 51 7.47 9.07 -10.15
CA CYS A 51 7.05 7.69 -9.97
C CYS A 51 7.75 6.78 -10.97
N GLN A 52 8.43 5.76 -10.43
CA GLN A 52 9.08 4.72 -11.21
C GLN A 52 8.21 3.49 -11.29
N PHE A 53 8.01 3.02 -12.50
CA PHE A 53 7.36 1.76 -12.81
C PHE A 53 8.39 0.71 -13.17
N HIS A 54 8.36 -0.41 -12.46
CA HIS A 54 9.10 -1.60 -12.81
C HIS A 54 8.12 -2.71 -13.14
N ALA A 55 8.34 -3.35 -14.28
CA ALA A 55 7.61 -4.53 -14.69
C ALA A 55 8.55 -5.74 -14.65
N SER A 56 8.03 -6.86 -14.15
CA SER A 56 8.72 -8.15 -14.20
C SER A 56 8.73 -8.63 -15.64
N GLU A 57 9.93 -8.71 -16.23
CA GLU A 57 10.08 -9.19 -17.61
C GLU A 57 9.41 -10.54 -17.80
N ASN A 58 9.47 -11.45 -16.81
CA ASN A 58 8.92 -12.80 -16.94
C ASN A 58 7.39 -12.87 -17.05
N ARG A 59 6.68 -11.83 -16.59
CA ARG A 59 5.21 -11.84 -16.51
C ARG A 59 4.56 -10.77 -17.38
N VAL A 60 5.21 -9.62 -17.56
CA VAL A 60 4.66 -8.47 -18.26
C VAL A 60 5.40 -8.26 -19.58
N ALA A 61 4.63 -8.14 -20.67
CA ALA A 61 5.12 -7.74 -21.98
C ALA A 61 4.72 -6.27 -22.22
N LEU A 62 5.66 -5.35 -22.01
CA LEU A 62 5.47 -3.95 -22.36
C LEU A 62 5.80 -3.71 -23.83
N PRO A 63 5.13 -2.76 -24.50
CA PRO A 63 5.55 -2.33 -25.83
C PRO A 63 7.02 -1.87 -25.79
N PRO A 64 7.78 -2.06 -26.88
CA PRO A 64 9.14 -1.58 -26.97
C PRO A 64 9.12 -0.06 -26.76
N SER A 65 9.78 0.40 -25.69
CA SER A 65 9.96 1.83 -25.46
C SER A 65 10.85 2.36 -26.58
N ASP A 66 10.31 3.20 -27.46
CA ASP A 66 11.11 4.00 -28.39
C ASP A 66 12.06 4.88 -27.56
N GLY A 67 13.32 4.47 -27.48
CA GLY A 67 14.45 5.32 -27.10
C GLY A 67 14.67 5.66 -25.62
N SER A 68 15.83 5.19 -25.13
CA SER A 68 16.85 6.01 -24.43
C SER A 68 16.71 6.20 -22.90
N LYS A 69 17.75 6.07 -22.04
CA LYS A 69 19.21 5.98 -22.23
C LYS A 69 19.81 5.02 -21.19
N HIS A 70 20.65 4.08 -21.61
CA HIS A 70 21.79 3.72 -20.77
C HIS A 70 22.60 5.00 -20.61
N ASP A 71 22.71 5.52 -19.38
CA ASP A 71 23.59 6.65 -19.05
C ASP A 71 25.06 6.24 -19.27
N VAL A 72 25.49 6.23 -20.53
CA VAL A 72 26.91 6.38 -20.86
C VAL A 72 27.22 7.86 -20.64
N GLN A 73 27.73 8.12 -19.44
CA GLN A 73 28.59 9.22 -19.03
C GLN A 73 28.92 10.27 -20.13
N ALA A 74 28.41 11.48 -19.93
CA ALA A 74 29.16 12.69 -20.23
C ALA A 74 29.57 13.31 -18.88
N GLU A 75 30.86 13.41 -18.60
CA GLU A 75 31.41 13.91 -17.33
C GLU A 75 31.07 15.39 -17.05
N ASN A 76 30.49 16.10 -18.02
CA ASN A 76 30.33 17.55 -18.01
C ASN A 76 28.86 18.03 -18.14
N GLU A 77 27.86 17.16 -17.99
CA GLU A 77 26.46 17.61 -18.03
C GLU A 77 26.03 18.24 -16.69
N THR A 78 25.63 19.51 -16.75
CA THR A 78 25.04 20.28 -15.63
C THR A 78 23.53 20.10 -15.54
N VAL A 79 22.94 19.25 -16.40
CA VAL A 79 21.48 19.06 -16.48
C VAL A 79 21.00 18.20 -15.31
N PHE A 80 19.95 18.67 -14.64
CA PHE A 80 19.27 17.89 -13.61
C PHE A 80 18.46 16.76 -14.24
N VAL A 81 18.91 15.51 -14.03
CA VAL A 81 18.21 14.29 -14.45
C VAL A 81 17.81 13.50 -13.20
N PRO A 82 16.55 13.59 -12.72
CA PRO A 82 16.11 13.01 -11.45
C PRO A 82 16.16 11.47 -11.42
N ASN A 83 15.95 10.84 -12.58
CA ASN A 83 15.88 9.40 -12.76
C ASN A 83 17.25 8.75 -13.04
N ARG A 84 18.34 9.53 -13.00
CA ARG A 84 19.68 9.08 -13.41
C ARG A 84 20.13 7.84 -12.63
N GLY A 85 20.50 6.78 -13.34
CA GLY A 85 20.93 5.51 -12.73
C GLY A 85 19.82 4.68 -12.08
N GLU A 86 18.55 5.05 -12.24
CA GLU A 86 17.42 4.24 -11.80
C GLU A 86 16.95 3.28 -12.90
N ARG A 87 16.50 2.09 -12.49
CA ARG A 87 15.92 1.11 -13.41
C ARG A 87 14.42 1.36 -13.54
N GLY A 88 13.81 0.90 -14.63
CA GLY A 88 12.37 1.05 -14.85
C GLY A 88 11.99 2.31 -15.62
N GLN A 89 10.71 2.46 -15.92
CA GLN A 89 10.15 3.57 -16.69
C GLN A 89 9.64 4.66 -15.75
N CYS A 90 9.96 5.91 -16.03
CA CYS A 90 9.36 7.04 -15.33
C CYS A 90 7.97 7.30 -15.92
N ILE A 91 6.93 6.92 -15.18
CA ILE A 91 5.54 7.04 -15.66
C ILE A 91 4.89 8.36 -15.25
N LEU A 92 5.49 9.06 -14.29
CA LEU A 92 4.96 10.31 -13.75
C LEU A 92 6.09 11.14 -13.16
N SER A 93 6.11 12.43 -13.47
CA SER A 93 7.07 13.38 -12.93
C SER A 93 6.44 14.75 -12.79
N THR A 94 6.66 15.43 -11.65
CA THR A 94 6.28 16.84 -11.49
C THR A 94 7.30 17.75 -12.19
N PRO A 95 6.98 19.03 -12.45
CA PRO A 95 7.99 19.98 -12.91
C PRO A 95 9.12 20.14 -11.87
N PRO A 96 10.40 20.19 -12.27
CA PRO A 96 11.49 20.42 -11.35
C PRO A 96 11.44 21.85 -10.78
N LYS A 97 11.63 21.99 -9.46
CA LYS A 97 11.73 23.29 -8.79
C LYS A 97 13.16 23.58 -8.36
N ILE A 98 13.64 24.76 -8.70
CA ILE A 98 14.96 25.24 -8.30
C ILE A 98 14.88 25.75 -6.86
N LEU A 99 15.76 25.28 -5.99
CA LEU A 99 15.84 25.71 -4.59
C LEU A 99 16.71 26.96 -4.46
N PHE A 100 17.86 26.97 -5.15
CA PHE A 100 18.75 28.12 -5.26
C PHE A 100 19.65 27.99 -6.49
N CYS A 101 20.17 29.12 -6.94
CA CYS A 101 21.30 29.24 -7.85
C CYS A 101 22.40 29.97 -7.09
N ASP A 102 23.57 29.36 -6.95
CA ASP A 102 24.73 29.82 -6.18
C ASP A 102 24.49 30.02 -4.67
N LEU A 103 24.93 29.03 -3.89
CA LEU A 103 24.91 29.08 -2.43
C LEU A 103 26.31 28.95 -1.87
N ARG A 104 26.74 29.99 -1.13
CA ARG A 104 27.93 29.94 -0.28
C ARG A 104 27.54 29.62 1.16
N LEU A 105 28.26 28.67 1.76
CA LEU A 105 28.13 28.29 3.16
C LEU A 105 29.48 28.38 3.86
N ASP A 106 29.55 29.20 4.89
CA ASP A 106 30.71 29.27 5.78
C ASP A 106 30.77 28.06 6.74
N PRO A 107 31.92 27.74 7.33
CA PRO A 107 32.03 26.60 8.25
C PRO A 107 31.10 26.73 9.45
N GLY A 108 30.28 25.71 9.69
CA GLY A 108 29.22 25.71 10.70
C GLY A 108 27.90 26.32 10.23
N GLU A 109 27.85 26.96 9.06
CA GLU A 109 26.64 27.56 8.52
C GLU A 109 25.70 26.47 7.97
N SER A 110 24.41 26.65 8.23
CA SER A 110 23.34 25.83 7.65
C SER A 110 22.26 26.71 7.06
N LYS A 111 21.80 26.38 5.86
CA LYS A 111 20.64 27.03 5.22
C LYS A 111 19.59 26.00 4.86
N SER A 112 18.34 26.33 5.16
CA SER A 112 17.19 25.46 4.93
C SER A 112 16.23 26.08 3.92
N TYR A 113 15.72 25.25 3.02
CA TYR A 113 14.73 25.61 2.00
C TYR A 113 13.51 24.72 2.15
N SER A 114 12.31 25.29 2.00
CA SER A 114 11.06 24.51 1.98
C SER A 114 10.68 24.17 0.55
N TYR A 115 10.46 22.88 0.28
CA TYR A 115 9.93 22.35 -0.97
C TYR A 115 8.49 21.90 -0.76
N CYS A 116 7.57 22.52 -1.49
CA CYS A 116 6.14 22.16 -1.50
C CYS A 116 5.70 21.81 -2.91
N GLU A 117 5.12 20.62 -3.11
CA GLU A 117 4.60 20.18 -4.40
C GLU A 117 3.34 19.33 -4.23
N THR A 118 2.35 19.54 -5.09
CA THR A 118 1.10 18.76 -5.05
C THR A 118 1.29 17.43 -5.78
N LEU A 119 0.97 16.31 -5.12
CA LEU A 119 1.06 15.00 -5.74
C LEU A 119 -0.02 14.85 -6.83
N PRO A 120 0.35 14.41 -8.06
CA PRO A 120 -0.65 14.21 -9.10
C PRO A 120 -1.71 13.17 -8.73
N ILE A 121 -2.98 13.52 -8.95
CA ILE A 121 -4.13 12.69 -8.56
C ILE A 121 -4.29 11.47 -9.49
N ASP A 122 -3.88 11.61 -10.75
CA ASP A 122 -3.99 10.56 -11.78
C ASP A 122 -2.88 9.50 -11.71
N GLY A 123 -2.00 9.60 -10.71
CA GLY A 123 -0.93 8.63 -10.49
C GLY A 123 -1.43 7.31 -9.85
N PRO A 124 -0.76 6.18 -10.11
CA PRO A 124 -1.05 4.92 -9.43
C PRO A 124 -0.65 4.97 -7.94
N PRO A 125 -1.24 4.13 -7.07
CA PRO A 125 -0.76 4.01 -5.71
C PRO A 125 0.64 3.39 -5.66
N SER A 126 1.38 3.67 -4.59
CA SER A 126 2.63 2.96 -4.30
C SER A 126 2.36 1.49 -4.00
N PHE A 127 2.95 0.60 -4.80
CA PHE A 127 2.69 -0.82 -4.75
C PHE A 127 3.95 -1.62 -5.07
N ARG A 128 4.14 -2.76 -4.39
CA ARG A 128 5.23 -3.70 -4.63
C ARG A 128 4.68 -5.11 -4.74
N GLY A 129 4.30 -5.49 -5.95
CA GLY A 129 3.79 -6.82 -6.29
C GLY A 129 4.88 -7.76 -6.81
N GLN A 130 4.43 -8.90 -7.32
CA GLN A 130 5.28 -9.89 -7.98
C GLN A 130 5.49 -9.55 -9.47
N SER A 131 4.48 -8.95 -10.11
CA SER A 131 4.52 -8.63 -11.53
C SER A 131 4.92 -7.19 -11.78
N VAL A 132 4.48 -6.25 -10.93
CA VAL A 132 4.84 -4.83 -11.07
C VAL A 132 5.19 -4.14 -9.75
N LYS A 133 5.89 -3.02 -9.86
CA LYS A 133 6.24 -2.14 -8.74
C LYS A 133 6.12 -0.67 -9.14
N TYR A 134 5.41 0.10 -8.34
CA TYR A 134 5.29 1.56 -8.45
C TYR A 134 5.98 2.21 -7.25
N VAL A 135 7.00 3.03 -7.49
CA VAL A 135 7.84 3.64 -6.44
C VAL A 135 7.88 5.15 -6.61
N TYR A 136 7.41 5.88 -5.61
CA TYR A 136 7.48 7.33 -5.57
C TYR A 136 8.74 7.80 -4.82
N LYS A 137 9.41 8.79 -5.39
CA LYS A 137 10.61 9.41 -4.81
C LYS A 137 10.57 10.91 -5.02
N LEU A 138 11.01 11.64 -4.00
CA LEU A 138 11.45 13.01 -4.12
C LEU A 138 12.97 12.97 -4.33
N THR A 139 13.43 13.44 -5.49
CA THR A 139 14.85 13.53 -5.81
C THR A 139 15.31 14.96 -5.73
N ILE A 140 16.31 15.22 -4.89
CA ILE A 140 17.03 16.48 -4.77
C ILE A 140 18.37 16.32 -5.47
N GLY A 141 18.54 17.01 -6.59
CA GLY A 141 19.83 17.15 -7.26
C GLY A 141 20.56 18.38 -6.75
N CYS A 142 21.86 18.23 -6.53
CA CYS A 142 22.71 19.33 -6.13
C CYS A 142 24.09 19.18 -6.76
N GLN A 143 24.71 20.31 -7.09
CA GLN A 143 26.04 20.35 -7.67
C GLN A 143 26.93 21.28 -6.87
N ARG A 144 28.02 20.72 -6.32
CA ARG A 144 29.13 21.52 -5.79
C ARG A 144 29.96 22.04 -6.95
N VAL A 145 30.47 23.26 -6.86
CA VAL A 145 31.31 23.85 -7.92
C VAL A 145 32.48 22.91 -8.22
N ASN A 146 32.76 22.68 -9.51
CA ASN A 146 33.78 21.75 -10.00
C ASN A 146 33.62 20.29 -9.53
N SER A 147 32.40 19.86 -9.22
CA SER A 147 32.09 18.48 -8.81
C SER A 147 30.92 17.91 -9.62
N PRO A 148 30.82 16.57 -9.73
CA PRO A 148 29.68 15.93 -10.36
C PRO A 148 28.40 16.16 -9.56
N ILE A 149 27.26 16.11 -10.24
CA ILE A 149 25.93 16.19 -9.63
C ILE A 149 25.74 14.99 -8.69
N LYS A 150 25.28 15.25 -7.47
CA LYS A 150 24.84 14.23 -6.53
C LYS A 150 23.32 14.31 -6.34
N LEU A 151 22.70 13.14 -6.22
CA LEU A 151 21.24 13.00 -6.10
C LEU A 151 20.89 12.39 -4.75
N LEU A 152 20.19 13.14 -3.90
CA LEU A 152 19.53 12.64 -2.70
C LEU A 152 18.13 12.15 -3.07
N ARG A 153 17.78 10.94 -2.66
CA ARG A 153 16.48 10.33 -2.95
C ARG A 153 15.72 10.07 -1.67
N VAL A 154 14.53 10.62 -1.56
CA VAL A 154 13.63 10.46 -0.42
C VAL A 154 12.44 9.62 -0.91
N PRO A 155 12.42 8.30 -0.65
CA PRO A 155 11.28 7.47 -1.02
C PRO A 155 10.09 7.77 -0.11
N PHE A 156 8.89 7.77 -0.68
CA PHE A 156 7.65 7.92 0.06
C PHE A 156 6.56 7.06 -0.57
N ARG A 157 5.47 6.87 0.17
CA ARG A 157 4.34 6.04 -0.21
C ARG A 157 3.15 6.93 -0.55
N VAL A 158 2.52 6.64 -1.67
CA VAL A 158 1.28 7.29 -2.13
C VAL A 158 0.11 6.32 -2.00
N LEU A 159 -0.96 6.77 -1.35
CA LEU A 159 -2.26 6.11 -1.29
C LEU A 159 -3.23 6.82 -2.23
N VAL A 160 -4.05 6.04 -2.92
CA VAL A 160 -5.07 6.58 -3.85
C VAL A 160 -6.44 6.23 -3.32
N LEU A 161 -7.29 7.24 -3.14
CA LEU A 161 -8.70 7.09 -2.82
C LEU A 161 -9.52 7.53 -4.04
N HIS A 162 -10.11 6.55 -4.72
CA HIS A 162 -10.99 6.80 -5.87
C HIS A 162 -12.29 7.47 -5.41
N GLY A 163 -12.74 8.51 -6.11
CA GLY A 163 -13.95 9.29 -5.78
C GLY A 163 -13.70 10.62 -5.06
N LEU A 164 -12.45 10.96 -4.69
CA LEU A 164 -12.10 12.27 -4.13
C LEU A 164 -12.38 13.45 -5.09
N LYS A 165 -12.22 13.24 -6.41
CA LYS A 165 -12.42 14.27 -7.44
C LYS A 165 -13.88 14.75 -7.54
N ASP A 166 -14.84 13.84 -7.33
CA ASP A 166 -16.27 14.15 -7.46
C ASP A 166 -16.78 14.99 -6.27
N TYR A 167 -16.13 14.85 -5.10
CA TYR A 167 -16.44 15.63 -3.90
C TYR A 167 -15.86 17.04 -3.92
N GLN A 168 -14.66 17.22 -4.50
CA GLN A 168 -14.08 18.56 -4.71
C GLN A 168 -14.98 19.42 -5.61
N SER A 169 -15.64 18.81 -6.60
CA SER A 169 -16.50 19.52 -7.56
C SER A 169 -17.88 19.86 -6.99
N SER A 170 -18.37 19.14 -5.97
CA SER A 170 -19.72 19.31 -5.40
C SER A 170 -19.76 20.28 -4.21
N GLN A 171 -18.64 20.52 -3.52
CA GLN A 171 -18.57 21.58 -2.50
C GLN A 171 -18.54 22.99 -3.09
N ASP A 172 -18.01 23.18 -4.31
CA ASP A 172 -18.06 24.49 -5.00
C ASP A 172 -19.49 24.90 -5.40
N GLU A 173 -20.46 23.97 -5.45
CA GLU A 173 -21.88 24.27 -5.71
C GLU A 173 -22.75 24.44 -4.44
N ALA A 174 -22.30 23.96 -3.29
CA ALA A 174 -23.04 24.06 -2.03
C ALA A 174 -22.60 25.30 -1.24
N VAL A 175 -23.21 26.44 -1.58
CA VAL A 175 -23.12 27.70 -0.80
C VAL A 175 -23.74 27.48 0.58
N ALA A 176 -23.00 26.86 1.50
CA ALA A 176 -23.28 26.94 2.92
C ALA A 176 -23.06 28.41 3.34
N PRO A 177 -23.91 29.00 4.20
CA PRO A 177 -23.72 30.37 4.64
C PRO A 177 -22.39 30.46 5.38
N SER A 178 -21.43 31.19 4.80
CA SER A 178 -20.12 31.48 5.38
C SER A 178 -20.36 32.12 6.75
N ASN A 179 -19.93 31.44 7.82
CA ASN A 179 -20.14 31.93 9.17
C ASN A 179 -19.25 33.17 9.39
N PRO A 180 -19.82 34.38 9.55
CA PRO A 180 -19.06 35.64 9.56
C PRO A 180 -18.19 35.83 10.81
N PHE A 181 -18.19 34.86 11.74
CA PHE A 181 -17.36 34.86 12.96
C PHE A 181 -16.14 33.94 12.87
N LEU A 182 -15.96 33.19 11.78
CA LEU A 182 -14.79 32.34 11.55
C LEU A 182 -13.90 32.99 10.50
N GLU A 183 -12.69 33.38 10.90
CA GLU A 183 -11.66 33.83 9.95
C GLU A 183 -11.21 32.64 9.09
N GLU A 184 -11.49 32.68 7.79
CA GLU A 184 -10.97 31.73 6.81
C GLU A 184 -9.46 31.96 6.63
N GLU A 185 -8.63 31.20 7.35
CA GLU A 185 -7.18 31.12 7.08
C GLU A 185 -6.94 30.36 5.76
N GLU A 186 -7.02 31.08 4.64
CA GLU A 186 -7.02 30.54 3.28
C GLU A 186 -5.71 29.87 2.80
N GLY A 187 -4.63 29.88 3.59
CA GLY A 187 -3.30 29.42 3.13
C GLY A 187 -2.84 28.05 3.61
N LEU A 188 -3.10 27.70 4.88
CA LEU A 188 -2.46 26.57 5.56
C LEU A 188 -3.38 25.35 5.76
N LYS A 189 -4.69 25.51 5.59
CA LYS A 189 -5.70 24.49 5.95
C LYS A 189 -6.08 23.54 4.81
N LYS A 190 -5.67 23.81 3.57
CA LYS A 190 -6.08 23.02 2.39
C LYS A 190 -5.57 21.57 2.42
N ASP A 191 -4.40 21.34 3.01
CA ASP A 191 -3.79 20.01 3.15
C ASP A 191 -4.48 19.14 4.20
N SER A 192 -4.76 19.72 5.38
CA SER A 192 -5.56 19.06 6.42
C SER A 192 -6.94 18.72 5.85
N HIS A 193 -7.55 19.65 5.11
CA HIS A 193 -8.88 19.49 4.55
C HIS A 193 -9.02 18.27 3.64
N LEU A 194 -8.01 17.95 2.80
CA LEU A 194 -8.09 16.75 1.95
C LEU A 194 -7.99 15.45 2.73
N ALA A 195 -7.10 15.38 3.73
CA ALA A 195 -6.97 14.22 4.58
C ALA A 195 -8.21 14.03 5.49
N ASP A 196 -8.79 15.13 5.97
CA ASP A 196 -10.00 15.17 6.78
C ASP A 196 -11.23 14.73 5.95
N LEU A 197 -11.40 15.30 4.75
CA LEU A 197 -12.44 14.89 3.80
C LEU A 197 -12.29 13.42 3.38
N ALA A 198 -11.07 12.97 3.07
CA ALA A 198 -10.80 11.56 2.77
C ALA A 198 -11.19 10.67 3.96
N THR A 199 -10.91 11.10 5.19
CA THR A 199 -11.28 10.36 6.40
C THR A 199 -12.80 10.28 6.56
N GLU A 200 -13.53 11.38 6.32
CA GLU A 200 -14.99 11.40 6.34
C GLU A 200 -15.60 10.46 5.29
N LEU A 201 -15.14 10.54 4.03
CA LEU A 201 -15.58 9.65 2.95
C LEU A 201 -15.33 8.18 3.28
N LEU A 202 -14.15 7.88 3.84
CA LEU A 202 -13.82 6.53 4.29
C LEU A 202 -14.75 6.08 5.41
N MET A 203 -15.09 6.92 6.38
CA MET A 203 -16.05 6.58 7.44
C MET A 203 -17.45 6.31 6.87
N VAL A 204 -17.93 7.11 5.92
CA VAL A 204 -19.23 6.90 5.27
C VAL A 204 -19.24 5.59 4.48
N ALA A 205 -18.18 5.29 3.74
CA ALA A 205 -18.07 4.06 2.95
C ALA A 205 -17.94 2.81 3.84
N THR A 206 -17.24 2.92 4.97
CA THR A 206 -16.94 1.79 5.87
C THR A 206 -17.94 1.60 7.01
N SER A 207 -18.84 2.55 7.29
CA SER A 207 -19.84 2.41 8.36
C SER A 207 -21.04 1.55 7.97
N ARG A 208 -21.31 1.37 6.67
CA ARG A 208 -22.44 0.57 6.16
C ARG A 208 -22.24 -0.91 6.51
N ARG A 209 -23.09 -1.44 7.39
CA ARG A 209 -23.11 -2.85 7.76
C ARG A 209 -24.35 -3.52 7.17
N SER A 210 -24.14 -4.63 6.47
CA SER A 210 -25.21 -5.50 6.00
C SER A 210 -24.79 -6.95 6.18
N LEU A 211 -25.68 -7.74 6.79
CA LEU A 211 -25.45 -9.15 7.00
C LEU A 211 -25.53 -9.88 5.65
N HIS A 212 -24.42 -10.46 5.23
CA HIS A 212 -24.39 -11.36 4.07
C HIS A 212 -24.25 -12.78 4.59
N LEU A 213 -25.21 -13.63 4.23
CA LEU A 213 -25.25 -15.03 4.60
C LEU A 213 -24.98 -15.89 3.36
N TYR A 214 -24.05 -16.82 3.49
CA TYR A 214 -23.65 -17.74 2.44
C TYR A 214 -23.85 -19.17 2.92
N ASN A 215 -24.48 -20.00 2.10
CA ASN A 215 -24.61 -21.43 2.38
C ASN A 215 -23.38 -22.15 1.83
N ILE A 216 -22.69 -22.87 2.70
CA ILE A 216 -21.52 -23.69 2.34
C ILE A 216 -22.00 -25.12 2.16
N SER A 217 -21.89 -25.64 0.95
CA SER A 217 -22.26 -27.00 0.59
C SER A 217 -21.11 -27.70 -0.14
N ASN A 218 -20.88 -28.96 0.20
CA ASN A 218 -20.02 -29.87 -0.55
C ASN A 218 -20.89 -30.73 -1.50
N THR A 219 -20.27 -31.50 -2.39
CA THR A 219 -20.92 -32.47 -3.30
C THR A 219 -21.87 -33.44 -2.58
N ARG A 220 -21.59 -33.74 -1.30
CA ARG A 220 -22.36 -34.66 -0.48
C ARG A 220 -23.51 -34.02 0.31
N GLY A 221 -23.61 -32.69 0.41
CA GLY A 221 -24.57 -32.03 1.29
C GLY A 221 -24.10 -30.71 1.91
N LYS A 222 -24.92 -30.14 2.79
CA LYS A 222 -24.65 -28.85 3.44
C LYS A 222 -23.62 -29.01 4.56
N VAL A 223 -22.59 -28.17 4.59
CA VAL A 223 -21.55 -28.15 5.64
C VAL A 223 -21.90 -27.14 6.72
N GLY A 224 -22.41 -25.97 6.34
CA GLY A 224 -22.77 -24.93 7.28
C GLY A 224 -23.17 -23.63 6.58
N THR A 225 -23.28 -22.56 7.36
CA THR A 225 -23.55 -21.22 6.87
C THR A 225 -22.45 -20.27 7.34
N PHE A 226 -22.01 -19.39 6.45
CA PHE A 226 -21.05 -18.35 6.74
C PHE A 226 -21.73 -16.99 6.70
N CYS A 227 -21.44 -16.15 7.68
CA CYS A 227 -21.93 -14.80 7.72
C CYS A 227 -20.84 -13.75 7.92
N ILE A 228 -21.00 -12.64 7.22
CA ILE A 228 -20.12 -11.47 7.28
C ILE A 228 -20.97 -10.20 7.26
N PHE A 229 -20.61 -9.22 8.09
CA PHE A 229 -21.39 -7.99 8.26
C PHE A 229 -21.00 -6.86 7.29
N LYS A 230 -19.94 -7.07 6.51
CA LYS A 230 -19.32 -6.04 5.69
C LYS A 230 -18.51 -6.65 4.55
N THR A 231 -18.49 -6.00 3.39
CA THR A 231 -17.66 -6.42 2.25
C THR A 231 -16.67 -5.33 1.81
N VAL A 232 -16.72 -4.15 2.45
CA VAL A 232 -15.87 -2.98 2.17
C VAL A 232 -15.13 -2.56 3.43
N TYR A 233 -13.85 -2.86 3.53
CA TYR A 233 -13.01 -2.57 4.68
C TYR A 233 -12.03 -1.43 4.39
N LYS A 234 -11.48 -0.79 5.42
CA LYS A 234 -10.30 0.09 5.27
C LYS A 234 -9.05 -0.65 5.74
N ILE A 235 -7.90 -0.23 5.24
CA ILE A 235 -6.61 -0.69 5.75
C ILE A 235 -6.50 -0.42 7.27
N GLY A 236 -6.10 -1.45 8.03
CA GLY A 236 -6.03 -1.41 9.49
C GLY A 236 -7.32 -1.86 10.21
N GLU A 237 -8.38 -2.22 9.48
CA GLU A 237 -9.53 -2.91 10.07
C GLU A 237 -9.33 -4.42 10.14
N ASP A 238 -10.12 -5.07 10.99
CA ASP A 238 -10.22 -6.50 11.09
C ASP A 238 -11.44 -7.02 10.32
N VAL A 239 -11.22 -8.06 9.51
CA VAL A 239 -12.28 -8.79 8.83
C VAL A 239 -12.78 -9.88 9.77
N ILE A 240 -14.01 -9.70 10.27
CA ILE A 240 -14.66 -10.63 11.19
C ILE A 240 -15.75 -11.39 10.44
N GLY A 241 -15.71 -12.71 10.55
CA GLY A 241 -16.71 -13.59 9.98
C GLY A 241 -17.06 -14.72 10.95
N THR A 242 -18.29 -15.21 10.86
CA THR A 242 -18.83 -16.25 11.74
C THR A 242 -19.35 -17.41 10.92
N PHE A 243 -19.04 -18.62 11.37
CA PHE A 243 -19.52 -19.88 10.81
C PHE A 243 -20.53 -20.51 11.76
N ASN A 244 -21.63 -21.00 11.21
CA ASN A 244 -22.58 -21.83 11.90
C ASN A 244 -22.66 -23.20 11.21
N PHE A 245 -22.20 -24.23 11.92
CA PHE A 245 -22.19 -25.62 11.47
C PHE A 245 -23.35 -26.44 12.07
N SER A 246 -24.23 -25.83 12.88
CA SER A 246 -25.32 -26.56 13.55
C SER A 246 -26.32 -27.19 12.57
N GLU A 247 -26.50 -26.59 11.39
CA GLU A 247 -27.38 -27.06 10.32
C GLU A 247 -26.63 -27.87 9.24
N GLY A 248 -25.38 -28.26 9.51
CA GLY A 248 -24.55 -29.03 8.59
C GLY A 248 -24.87 -30.52 8.65
N GLU A 249 -25.14 -31.13 7.49
CA GLU A 249 -25.25 -32.58 7.34
C GLU A 249 -23.87 -33.25 7.36
N ILE A 250 -22.85 -32.54 6.87
CA ILE A 250 -21.47 -33.03 6.81
C ILE A 250 -20.64 -32.33 7.89
N PRO A 251 -19.93 -33.09 8.76
CA PRO A 251 -19.07 -32.49 9.76
C PRO A 251 -17.83 -31.87 9.10
N CYS A 252 -17.58 -30.60 9.43
CA CYS A 252 -16.36 -29.90 9.09
C CYS A 252 -15.27 -30.25 10.12
N LEU A 253 -14.18 -30.86 9.68
CA LEU A 253 -13.05 -31.22 10.53
C LEU A 253 -12.19 -30.00 10.84
N GLN A 254 -11.93 -29.19 9.81
CA GLN A 254 -11.08 -28.02 9.91
C GLN A 254 -11.46 -27.00 8.84
N PHE A 255 -11.34 -25.72 9.15
CA PHE A 255 -11.33 -24.69 8.12
C PHE A 255 -10.09 -23.81 8.24
N SER A 256 -9.73 -23.17 7.13
CA SER A 256 -8.76 -22.09 7.10
C SER A 256 -9.30 -20.93 6.28
N VAL A 257 -9.09 -19.72 6.79
CA VAL A 257 -9.43 -18.48 6.09
C VAL A 257 -8.17 -17.67 5.90
N SER A 258 -7.88 -17.32 4.66
CA SER A 258 -6.71 -16.52 4.28
C SER A 258 -7.15 -15.22 3.63
N LEU A 259 -6.68 -14.10 4.16
CA LEU A 259 -6.82 -12.79 3.54
C LEU A 259 -5.76 -12.64 2.44
N GLN A 260 -6.19 -12.60 1.18
CA GLN A 260 -5.30 -12.61 0.02
C GLN A 260 -5.54 -11.41 -0.90
N THR A 261 -4.47 -10.98 -1.56
CA THR A 261 -4.53 -10.10 -2.72
C THR A 261 -4.22 -10.87 -3.99
N GLU A 262 -5.06 -10.68 -5.00
CA GLU A 262 -4.90 -11.19 -6.36
C GLU A 262 -4.39 -10.07 -7.26
N GLU A 263 -3.18 -10.25 -7.79
CA GLU A 263 -2.55 -9.39 -8.78
C GLU A 263 -2.74 -10.01 -10.17
N SER A 264 -3.61 -9.42 -10.98
CA SER A 264 -3.86 -9.85 -12.36
C SER A 264 -3.34 -8.82 -13.37
N ILE A 265 -2.68 -9.32 -14.42
CA ILE A 265 -2.14 -8.49 -15.51
C ILE A 265 -3.21 -8.41 -16.61
N GLN A 266 -3.43 -7.21 -17.15
CA GLN A 266 -4.35 -7.01 -18.28
C GLN A 266 -3.91 -7.82 -19.50
N GLU A 267 -4.85 -8.41 -20.23
CA GLU A 267 -4.56 -9.38 -21.31
C GLU A 267 -3.61 -8.84 -22.38
N GLU A 268 -3.66 -7.53 -22.66
CA GLU A 268 -2.81 -6.82 -23.63
C GLU A 268 -1.32 -6.83 -23.24
N PHE A 269 -1.03 -6.86 -21.94
CA PHE A 269 0.32 -6.78 -21.39
C PHE A 269 0.79 -8.12 -20.81
N GLN A 270 0.01 -9.20 -20.96
CA GLN A 270 0.39 -10.54 -20.52
C GLN A 270 1.49 -11.11 -21.41
N ARG A 271 2.57 -11.61 -20.80
CA ARG A 271 3.63 -12.28 -21.58
C ARG A 271 3.20 -13.64 -22.11
N ARG A 272 2.33 -14.36 -21.40
CA ARG A 272 1.66 -15.58 -21.88
C ARG A 272 0.17 -15.44 -21.65
N ARG A 273 -0.64 -15.64 -22.70
CA ARG A 273 -2.10 -15.56 -22.60
C ARG A 273 -2.62 -16.57 -21.58
N GLY A 274 -3.49 -16.11 -20.69
CA GLY A 274 -4.07 -16.95 -19.63
C GLY A 274 -3.12 -17.20 -18.46
N GLN A 275 -2.14 -16.31 -18.23
CA GLN A 275 -1.31 -16.37 -17.04
C GLN A 275 -2.17 -16.26 -15.78
N PRO A 276 -2.03 -17.19 -14.81
CA PRO A 276 -2.78 -17.11 -13.57
C PRO A 276 -2.38 -15.86 -12.79
N GLY A 277 -3.35 -15.29 -12.08
CA GLY A 277 -3.11 -14.19 -11.14
C GLY A 277 -2.07 -14.58 -10.09
N SER A 278 -1.36 -13.58 -9.59
CA SER A 278 -0.38 -13.77 -8.52
C SER A 278 -1.07 -13.53 -7.19
N PHE A 279 -0.99 -14.49 -6.27
CA PHE A 279 -1.60 -14.37 -4.95
C PHE A 279 -0.56 -14.02 -3.90
N SER A 280 -0.94 -13.14 -2.97
CA SER A 280 -0.15 -12.83 -1.78
C SER A 280 -1.05 -12.89 -0.55
N THR A 281 -0.67 -13.71 0.43
CA THR A 281 -1.41 -13.89 1.68
C THR A 281 -0.90 -12.90 2.74
N HIS A 282 -1.81 -12.12 3.32
CA HIS A 282 -1.49 -11.10 4.33
C HIS A 282 -1.75 -11.59 5.76
N ALA A 283 -2.82 -12.35 5.96
CA ALA A 283 -3.18 -12.95 7.23
C ALA A 283 -3.86 -14.31 7.00
N ARG A 284 -3.70 -15.24 7.93
CA ARG A 284 -4.32 -16.57 7.89
C ARG A 284 -4.84 -16.95 9.26
N HIS A 285 -6.02 -17.53 9.30
CA HIS A 285 -6.64 -18.14 10.46
C HIS A 285 -6.95 -19.60 10.14
N GLN A 286 -6.78 -20.48 11.11
CA GLN A 286 -7.03 -21.91 10.95
C GLN A 286 -7.55 -22.46 12.27
N GLU A 287 -8.64 -23.22 12.21
CA GLU A 287 -9.29 -23.81 13.39
C GLU A 287 -9.80 -25.21 13.05
N ALA A 288 -9.69 -26.13 14.02
CA ALA A 288 -10.31 -27.45 13.97
C ALA A 288 -11.74 -27.36 14.53
N CYS A 289 -12.73 -27.83 13.77
CA CYS A 289 -14.15 -27.55 14.02
C CYS A 289 -15.01 -28.80 14.20
N LEU A 290 -14.35 -29.94 14.43
CA LEU A 290 -15.04 -31.19 14.68
C LEU A 290 -15.94 -31.05 15.92
N HIS A 291 -17.25 -31.29 15.73
CA HIS A 291 -18.31 -31.13 16.76
C HIS A 291 -18.52 -29.70 17.28
N THR A 292 -18.02 -28.67 16.59
CA THR A 292 -18.26 -27.27 16.95
C THR A 292 -19.53 -26.76 16.28
N ALA A 293 -20.50 -26.24 17.05
CA ALA A 293 -21.74 -25.70 16.48
C ALA A 293 -21.53 -24.33 15.79
N GLN A 294 -20.67 -23.48 16.36
CA GLN A 294 -20.39 -22.14 15.85
C GLN A 294 -18.92 -21.79 16.04
N SER A 295 -18.30 -21.16 15.05
CA SER A 295 -16.93 -20.64 15.12
C SER A 295 -16.88 -19.22 14.52
N SER A 296 -15.80 -18.49 14.80
CA SER A 296 -15.56 -17.14 14.29
C SER A 296 -14.07 -16.93 14.02
N PHE A 297 -13.75 -16.07 13.05
CA PHE A 297 -12.39 -15.62 12.83
C PHE A 297 -12.31 -14.09 12.83
N SER A 298 -11.10 -13.59 13.11
CA SER A 298 -10.73 -12.19 12.90
C SER A 298 -9.40 -12.13 12.15
N LEU A 299 -9.40 -11.49 10.98
CA LEU A 299 -8.21 -11.33 10.14
C LEU A 299 -7.84 -9.85 10.03
N PRO A 300 -6.71 -9.41 10.62
CA PRO A 300 -6.30 -8.01 10.54
C PRO A 300 -5.78 -7.65 9.15
N ILE A 301 -6.23 -6.52 8.60
CA ILE A 301 -5.72 -5.95 7.35
C ILE A 301 -4.46 -5.11 7.67
N PRO A 302 -3.26 -5.48 7.21
CA PRO A 302 -2.04 -4.78 7.59
C PRO A 302 -1.99 -3.33 7.08
N LEU A 303 -1.51 -2.40 7.91
CA LEU A 303 -1.31 -0.99 7.56
C LEU A 303 -0.29 -0.76 6.42
N SER A 304 0.62 -1.73 6.22
CA SER A 304 1.61 -1.73 5.14
C SER A 304 1.06 -2.19 3.78
N SER A 305 -0.12 -2.84 3.75
CA SER A 305 -0.71 -3.39 2.52
C SER A 305 -1.32 -2.29 1.65
N THR A 306 -1.36 -2.51 0.34
CA THR A 306 -1.90 -1.53 -0.64
C THR A 306 -3.39 -1.79 -0.86
N PRO A 307 -4.24 -0.75 -0.92
CA PRO A 307 -5.67 -0.94 -1.20
C PRO A 307 -5.88 -1.53 -2.60
N GLY A 308 -7.08 -2.02 -2.88
CA GLY A 308 -7.40 -2.50 -4.22
C GLY A 308 -7.33 -1.36 -5.23
N PHE A 309 -6.68 -1.58 -6.37
CA PHE A 309 -6.55 -0.58 -7.43
C PHE A 309 -6.50 -1.25 -8.81
N THR A 310 -6.74 -0.46 -9.84
CA THR A 310 -6.65 -0.93 -11.23
C THR A 310 -5.96 0.13 -12.06
N THR A 311 -4.94 -0.28 -12.81
CA THR A 311 -4.28 0.52 -13.86
C THR A 311 -4.50 -0.13 -15.21
N ASN A 312 -3.97 0.52 -16.26
CA ASN A 312 -3.91 -0.03 -17.62
C ASN A 312 -3.11 -1.34 -17.74
N ILE A 313 -2.23 -1.66 -16.78
CA ILE A 313 -1.34 -2.82 -16.86
C ILE A 313 -1.72 -3.89 -15.83
N VAL A 314 -2.08 -3.49 -14.60
CA VAL A 314 -2.33 -4.42 -13.49
C VAL A 314 -3.62 -4.08 -12.75
N SER A 315 -4.28 -5.11 -12.23
CA SER A 315 -5.39 -5.00 -11.28
C SER A 315 -5.01 -5.73 -10.00
N LEU A 316 -5.15 -5.06 -8.86
CA LEU A 316 -5.00 -5.65 -7.53
C LEU A 316 -6.38 -5.74 -6.87
N LYS A 317 -6.86 -6.96 -6.62
CA LYS A 317 -8.13 -7.25 -5.94
C LYS A 317 -7.90 -7.95 -4.62
N TRP A 318 -8.80 -7.75 -3.66
CA TRP A 318 -8.76 -8.42 -2.36
C TRP A 318 -9.80 -9.53 -2.30
N ARG A 319 -9.44 -10.64 -1.67
CA ARG A 319 -10.34 -11.79 -1.48
C ARG A 319 -10.07 -12.50 -0.16
N LEU A 320 -11.11 -13.10 0.40
CA LEU A 320 -11.00 -14.12 1.43
C LEU A 320 -11.00 -15.47 0.75
N HIS A 321 -9.92 -16.22 0.94
CA HIS A 321 -9.78 -17.59 0.46
C HIS A 321 -10.07 -18.54 1.62
N PHE A 322 -11.11 -19.35 1.46
CA PHE A 322 -11.53 -20.35 2.42
C PHE A 322 -11.10 -21.72 1.93
N GLU A 323 -10.53 -22.52 2.82
CA GLU A 323 -10.23 -23.93 2.61
C GLU A 323 -10.95 -24.73 3.69
N PHE A 324 -11.80 -25.67 3.29
CA PHE A 324 -12.55 -26.52 4.20
C PHE A 324 -12.10 -27.96 4.05
N VAL A 325 -12.00 -28.63 5.20
CA VAL A 325 -11.65 -30.03 5.34
C VAL A 325 -12.85 -30.71 5.97
N THR A 326 -13.54 -31.56 5.22
CA THR A 326 -14.80 -32.20 5.63
C THR A 326 -14.66 -33.72 5.67
N SER A 327 -15.44 -34.38 6.53
CA SER A 327 -15.43 -35.85 6.62
C SER A 327 -15.98 -36.49 5.34
N GLY A 328 -15.29 -37.51 4.86
CA GLY A 328 -15.70 -38.47 3.81
C GLY A 328 -16.91 -39.30 4.22
N GLU A 329 -16.90 -39.74 5.48
CA GLU A 329 -18.00 -40.50 6.06
C GLU A 329 -19.08 -39.53 6.55
N SER A 330 -20.30 -39.70 6.02
CA SER A 330 -21.52 -39.23 6.70
C SER A 330 -21.48 -39.82 8.09
N ALA A 331 -21.56 -38.99 9.13
CA ALA A 331 -21.44 -39.40 10.53
C ALA A 331 -22.29 -40.65 10.80
N GLY A 332 -21.68 -41.82 10.63
CA GLY A 332 -22.23 -43.08 11.02
C GLY A 332 -22.21 -43.02 12.52
N THR A 333 -23.39 -42.84 13.11
CA THR A 333 -23.64 -43.04 14.53
C THR A 333 -22.66 -44.09 15.03
N CYS A 334 -21.77 -43.72 15.96
CA CYS A 334 -20.95 -44.71 16.64
C CYS A 334 -21.93 -45.62 17.38
N LEU A 335 -22.39 -46.67 16.72
CA LEU A 335 -23.24 -47.68 17.31
C LEU A 335 -22.32 -48.35 18.32
N VAL A 336 -22.51 -47.99 19.58
CA VAL A 336 -22.01 -48.75 20.71
C VAL A 336 -22.40 -50.21 20.43
N ARG A 337 -21.42 -51.02 20.01
CA ARG A 337 -21.63 -52.46 19.88
C ARG A 337 -21.92 -52.93 21.29
N GLY A 338 -23.19 -53.24 21.54
CA GLY A 338 -23.70 -53.53 22.86
C GLY A 338 -22.90 -54.63 23.57
N SER A 339 -22.77 -54.43 24.89
CA SER A 339 -22.26 -55.36 25.89
C SER A 339 -20.74 -55.56 25.92
N GLN A 340 -20.06 -54.80 26.78
CA GLN A 340 -18.95 -55.33 27.58
C GLN A 340 -18.65 -54.44 28.81
N SER A 341 -18.57 -55.08 29.98
CA SER A 341 -18.39 -54.49 31.32
C SER A 341 -16.94 -54.08 31.64
N GLU A 342 -16.21 -53.49 30.70
CA GLU A 342 -14.86 -52.98 30.96
C GLU A 342 -14.76 -51.50 30.62
N ALA A 343 -13.89 -50.78 31.33
CA ALA A 343 -13.68 -49.35 31.17
C ALA A 343 -13.35 -49.02 29.71
N ILE A 344 -14.31 -48.43 28.99
CA ILE A 344 -14.15 -48.03 27.59
C ILE A 344 -13.23 -46.81 27.55
N THR A 345 -12.01 -47.01 27.04
CA THR A 345 -11.11 -45.89 26.72
C THR A 345 -11.44 -45.44 25.31
N TRP A 346 -12.04 -44.25 25.18
CA TRP A 346 -12.28 -43.63 23.87
C TRP A 346 -10.95 -43.17 23.29
N THR A 347 -10.58 -43.69 22.13
CA THR A 347 -9.43 -43.23 21.35
C THR A 347 -9.92 -42.44 20.14
N GLY A 348 -9.15 -41.43 19.73
CA GLY A 348 -9.40 -40.76 18.45
C GLY A 348 -9.24 -41.74 17.29
N VAL A 349 -9.97 -41.52 16.20
CA VAL A 349 -9.85 -42.33 14.98
C VAL A 349 -8.46 -42.10 14.37
N GLU A 350 -7.71 -43.17 14.06
CA GLU A 350 -6.34 -43.07 13.52
C GLU A 350 -6.30 -42.61 12.07
N GLN A 351 -7.34 -42.93 11.28
CA GLN A 351 -7.47 -42.54 9.88
C GLN A 351 -8.93 -42.17 9.58
N ILE A 352 -9.15 -40.97 9.03
CA ILE A 352 -10.46 -40.49 8.60
C ILE A 352 -10.39 -40.13 7.13
N GLU A 353 -11.39 -40.53 6.35
CA GLU A 353 -11.51 -40.07 4.97
C GLU A 353 -11.91 -38.60 4.93
N VAL A 354 -11.30 -37.84 4.03
CA VAL A 354 -11.41 -36.38 4.02
C VAL A 354 -11.59 -35.84 2.60
N ASP A 355 -12.53 -34.92 2.46
CA ASP A 355 -12.66 -34.08 1.27
C ASP A 355 -12.23 -32.65 1.57
N THR A 356 -11.45 -32.07 0.66
CA THR A 356 -11.07 -30.66 0.73
C THR A 356 -11.70 -29.89 -0.42
N PHE A 357 -12.28 -28.73 -0.13
CA PHE A 357 -12.73 -27.80 -1.16
C PHE A 357 -12.38 -26.37 -0.75
N SER A 358 -12.34 -25.48 -1.74
CA SER A 358 -12.03 -24.06 -1.53
C SER A 358 -13.15 -23.16 -2.03
N TRP A 359 -13.26 -21.99 -1.40
CA TRP A 359 -14.22 -20.97 -1.76
C TRP A 359 -13.55 -19.60 -1.67
N ASP A 360 -13.85 -18.71 -2.62
CA ASP A 360 -13.31 -17.35 -2.66
C ASP A 360 -14.43 -16.32 -2.53
N LEU A 361 -14.29 -15.40 -1.58
CA LEU A 361 -15.18 -14.26 -1.41
C LEU A 361 -14.43 -12.95 -1.70
N PRO A 362 -14.76 -12.23 -2.79
CA PRO A 362 -14.14 -10.93 -3.06
C PRO A 362 -14.57 -9.89 -2.02
N ILE A 363 -13.61 -9.08 -1.57
CA ILE A 363 -13.85 -7.94 -0.68
C ILE A 363 -13.18 -6.69 -1.28
N LYS A 364 -13.66 -5.51 -0.89
CA LYS A 364 -13.02 -4.24 -1.24
C LYS A 364 -12.26 -3.71 -0.04
N VAL A 365 -11.01 -3.32 -0.25
CA VAL A 365 -10.18 -2.68 0.77
C VAL A 365 -9.81 -1.29 0.30
N LEU A 366 -10.23 -0.29 1.06
CA LEU A 366 -10.00 1.13 0.85
C LEU A 366 -8.74 1.60 1.58
N PRO A 367 -8.11 2.71 1.15
CA PRO A 367 -7.00 3.32 1.87
C PRO A 367 -7.41 3.76 3.28
N THR A 368 -6.41 4.11 4.08
CA THR A 368 -6.58 4.68 5.42
C THR A 368 -5.97 6.08 5.46
N ASN A 369 -6.10 6.75 6.60
CA ASN A 369 -5.49 8.04 6.82
C ASN A 369 -3.95 7.92 6.67
N PRO A 370 -3.28 8.80 5.89
CA PRO A 370 -1.84 8.72 5.65
C PRO A 370 -1.01 8.78 6.93
N ILE A 371 -1.47 9.50 7.97
CA ILE A 371 -0.80 9.59 9.27
C ILE A 371 -0.77 8.21 9.94
N LEU A 372 -1.87 7.45 9.91
CA LEU A 372 -1.92 6.10 10.48
C LEU A 372 -1.00 5.13 9.73
N ALA A 373 -0.97 5.22 8.40
CA ALA A 373 -0.08 4.41 7.58
C ALA A 373 1.40 4.77 7.76
N SER A 374 1.70 6.00 8.18
CA SER A 374 3.07 6.48 8.41
C SER A 374 3.76 5.76 9.57
N TYR A 375 3.02 5.36 10.62
CA TYR A 375 3.57 4.67 11.80
C TYR A 375 4.18 3.30 11.50
N VAL A 376 3.73 2.65 10.42
CA VAL A 376 4.20 1.31 10.00
C VAL A 376 5.04 1.39 8.72
N SER A 377 5.33 2.61 8.24
CA SER A 377 6.14 2.78 7.04
C SER A 377 7.59 2.39 7.30
N GLN A 378 8.17 1.65 6.34
CA GLN A 378 9.60 1.31 6.34
C GLN A 378 10.48 2.46 5.84
N PHE A 379 9.88 3.53 5.32
CA PHE A 379 10.61 4.68 4.80
C PHE A 379 10.98 5.65 5.92
N SER A 380 12.23 6.10 5.91
CA SER A 380 12.65 7.19 6.79
C SER A 380 12.05 8.51 6.32
N SER A 381 11.50 9.29 7.25
CA SER A 381 11.09 10.68 7.01
C SER A 381 12.28 11.61 6.79
N THR A 382 13.49 11.17 7.11
CA THR A 382 14.72 11.95 7.01
C THR A 382 15.78 11.18 6.23
N ASN A 383 16.33 11.77 5.18
CA ASN A 383 17.44 11.18 4.41
C ASN A 383 18.54 12.22 4.24
N SER A 384 19.79 11.78 4.27
CA SER A 384 20.94 12.65 4.04
C SER A 384 21.91 12.09 3.03
N ILE A 385 22.65 12.99 2.39
CA ILE A 385 23.79 12.68 1.55
C ILE A 385 24.89 13.69 1.84
N THR A 386 26.13 13.25 1.70
CA THR A 386 27.29 14.12 1.84
C THR A 386 27.90 14.37 0.47
N ILE A 387 28.04 15.65 0.13
CA ILE A 387 28.45 16.12 -1.20
C ILE A 387 29.86 16.69 -1.23
#